data_AF-V5JVU8-F1
#
_entry.id   AF-V5JVU8-F1
#
_cell.length_a   1.000
_cell.length_b   1.000
_cell.length_c   1.000
_cell.angle_alpha   90.00
_cell.angle_beta   90.00
_cell.angle_gamma   90.00
#
_symmetry.space_group_name_H-M   'P 1'
#
loop_
_entity.id
_entity.type
_entity.pdbx_description
1 polymer ?
#
loop_
_entity_poly.entity_id
_entity_poly.type
_entity_poly.pdbx_seq_one_letter_code
_entity_poly.pdbx_strand_id
1 'polypeptide(L)'
;GAAQADVALLMVPADGNFTTAIQKGNHKAGEIQGQTRQHARLLNLLGVKQLIVGINKMDSDVAKYTEARYTEIRDEMVNMLIKVGWKKEFIEQSVPVLPISGWQGDNLLTKSANMGWWNGVDVIKHDGAKIKVTTLLDALNDMVGVPQRNVDAAMRSPRLWYLQESR
;
A
#
# COMPACT_ATOMS: atom_id res chain seq x y z
N GLY A 1 7.63 -3.39 -14.62
CA GLY A 1 7.50 -2.43 -13.51
C GLY A 1 7.51 -3.15 -12.17
N ALA A 2 6.38 -3.76 -11.78
CA ALA A 2 6.21 -4.35 -10.43
C ALA A 2 7.17 -5.51 -10.07
N ALA A 3 7.76 -6.20 -11.05
CA ALA A 3 8.63 -7.36 -10.81
C ALA A 3 9.99 -7.04 -10.14
N GLN A 4 10.36 -5.75 -10.03
CA GLN A 4 11.58 -5.28 -9.35
C GLN A 4 11.26 -4.32 -8.20
N ALA A 5 10.00 -4.23 -7.76
CA ALA A 5 9.63 -3.31 -6.70
C ALA A 5 10.05 -3.87 -5.33
N ASP A 6 10.96 -3.17 -4.64
CA ASP A 6 11.35 -3.49 -3.27
C ASP A 6 10.34 -2.99 -2.23
N VAL A 7 9.56 -1.97 -2.62
CA VAL A 7 8.52 -1.31 -1.83
C VAL A 7 7.27 -1.16 -2.68
N ALA A 8 6.10 -1.37 -2.06
CA ALA A 8 4.81 -1.18 -2.71
C ALA A 8 3.91 -0.23 -1.94
N LEU A 9 3.32 0.72 -2.66
CA LEU A 9 2.24 1.57 -2.20
C LEU A 9 0.92 1.06 -2.78
N LEU A 10 0.07 0.49 -1.92
CA LEU A 10 -1.26 0.02 -2.29
C LEU A 10 -2.29 1.13 -2.04
N MET A 11 -2.78 1.71 -3.13
CA MET A 11 -3.77 2.78 -3.08
C MET A 11 -5.19 2.22 -3.06
N VAL A 12 -6.01 2.72 -2.14
CA VAL A 12 -7.39 2.29 -1.92
C VAL A 12 -8.30 3.51 -1.95
N PRO A 13 -9.35 3.55 -2.78
CA PRO A 13 -10.28 4.68 -2.76
C PRO A 13 -11.21 4.61 -1.55
N ALA A 14 -11.48 5.75 -0.92
CA ALA A 14 -12.46 5.89 0.16
C ALA A 14 -13.89 6.20 -0.32
N ASP A 15 -14.06 6.32 -1.64
CA ASP A 15 -15.35 6.58 -2.29
C ASP A 15 -16.25 5.32 -2.35
N GLY A 16 -17.38 5.43 -3.04
CA GLY A 16 -18.30 4.31 -3.26
C GLY A 16 -17.71 3.14 -4.08
N ASN A 17 -16.56 3.34 -4.74
CA ASN A 17 -15.84 2.29 -5.48
C ASN A 17 -14.94 1.43 -4.57
N PHE A 18 -14.91 1.72 -3.26
CA PHE A 18 -14.18 0.90 -2.31
C PHE A 18 -14.60 -0.59 -2.39
N THR A 19 -15.90 -0.85 -2.39
CA THR A 19 -16.46 -2.21 -2.38
C THR A 19 -16.10 -2.99 -3.65
N THR A 20 -16.07 -2.33 -4.81
CA THR A 20 -15.67 -2.93 -6.08
C THR A 20 -14.16 -3.18 -6.15
N ALA A 21 -13.36 -2.33 -5.51
CA ALA A 21 -11.90 -2.47 -5.47
C ALA A 21 -11.45 -3.70 -4.65
N ILE A 22 -12.19 -4.07 -3.60
CA ILE A 22 -11.88 -5.20 -2.70
C ILE A 22 -12.66 -6.48 -3.01
N GLN A 23 -13.52 -6.45 -4.03
CA GLN A 23 -14.47 -7.53 -4.34
C GLN A 23 -13.80 -8.90 -4.48
N LYS A 24 -14.42 -9.90 -3.85
CA LYS A 24 -14.01 -11.30 -3.96
C LYS A 24 -14.50 -11.89 -5.26
N GLY A 25 -13.73 -11.76 -6.33
CA GLY A 25 -14.10 -12.39 -7.60
C GLY A 25 -14.17 -13.91 -7.50
N ASN A 26 -15.29 -14.44 -7.99
CA ASN A 26 -15.62 -15.85 -8.11
C ASN A 26 -15.66 -16.21 -9.60
N HIS A 27 -14.62 -16.91 -10.06
CA HIS A 27 -14.47 -17.33 -11.47
C HIS A 27 -15.60 -18.24 -11.96
N LYS A 28 -16.35 -18.89 -11.04
CA LYS A 28 -17.52 -19.71 -11.39
C LYS A 28 -18.81 -18.92 -11.56
N ALA A 29 -18.88 -17.70 -11.03
CA ALA A 29 -20.05 -16.81 -11.10
C ALA A 29 -19.85 -15.63 -12.08
N GLY A 30 -18.72 -15.57 -12.79
CA GLY A 30 -18.38 -14.44 -13.67
C GLY A 30 -17.99 -13.15 -12.94
N GLU A 31 -17.80 -13.21 -11.62
CA GLU A 31 -17.43 -12.05 -10.81
C GLU A 31 -15.94 -11.75 -10.94
N ILE A 32 -15.61 -10.57 -11.47
CA ILE A 32 -14.24 -10.10 -11.65
C ILE A 32 -13.64 -9.78 -10.28
N GLN A 33 -12.41 -10.25 -10.02
CA GLN A 33 -11.70 -9.90 -8.78
C GLN A 33 -11.34 -8.41 -8.79
N GLY A 34 -11.59 -7.74 -7.65
CA GLY A 34 -11.18 -6.35 -7.46
C GLY A 34 -9.67 -6.17 -7.63
N GLN A 35 -9.27 -5.08 -8.29
CA GLN A 35 -7.88 -4.79 -8.64
C GLN A 35 -6.97 -4.71 -7.40
N THR A 36 -7.44 -4.09 -6.32
CA THR A 36 -6.69 -3.97 -5.06
C THR A 36 -6.35 -5.33 -4.48
N ARG A 37 -7.28 -6.30 -4.57
CA ARG A 37 -7.06 -7.66 -4.10
C ARG A 37 -6.07 -8.43 -4.97
N GLN A 38 -6.13 -8.25 -6.30
CA GLN A 38 -5.16 -8.86 -7.21
C GLN A 38 -3.75 -8.31 -6.96
N HIS A 39 -3.60 -6.99 -6.85
CA HIS A 39 -2.32 -6.35 -6.55
C HIS A 39 -1.77 -6.81 -5.20
N ALA A 40 -2.57 -6.84 -4.13
CA ALA A 40 -2.14 -7.33 -2.83
C ALA A 40 -1.64 -8.79 -2.87
N ARG A 41 -2.26 -9.64 -3.70
CA ARG A 41 -1.85 -11.03 -3.90
C ARG A 41 -0.54 -11.12 -4.68
N LEU A 42 -0.40 -10.34 -5.75
CA LEU A 42 0.83 -10.30 -6.55
C LEU A 42 2.01 -9.82 -5.72
N LEU A 43 1.83 -8.79 -4.88
CA LEU A 43 2.86 -8.28 -3.98
C LEU A 43 3.34 -9.34 -2.98
N ASN A 44 2.41 -10.14 -2.43
CA ASN A 44 2.76 -11.25 -1.55
C ASN A 44 3.57 -12.32 -2.28
N LEU A 45 3.15 -12.70 -3.50
CA LEU A 45 3.84 -13.71 -4.32
C LEU A 45 5.23 -13.25 -4.80
N LEU A 46 5.38 -11.96 -5.06
CA LEU A 46 6.67 -11.35 -5.44
C LEU A 46 7.60 -11.17 -4.22
N GLY A 47 7.12 -11.42 -3.00
CA GLY A 47 7.92 -11.35 -1.79
C GLY A 47 8.27 -9.92 -1.36
N VAL A 48 7.42 -8.94 -1.70
CA VAL A 48 7.62 -7.55 -1.27
C VAL A 48 7.51 -7.47 0.25
N LYS A 49 8.59 -7.09 0.91
CA LYS A 49 8.66 -7.03 2.39
C LYS A 49 8.27 -5.67 2.96
N GLN A 50 8.06 -4.67 2.09
CA GLN A 50 7.76 -3.28 2.47
C GLN A 50 6.46 -2.85 1.78
N LEU A 51 5.37 -2.82 2.54
CA LEU A 51 4.03 -2.49 2.04
C LEU A 51 3.48 -1.28 2.79
N ILE A 52 3.01 -0.29 2.05
CA ILE A 52 2.32 0.89 2.56
C ILE A 52 0.90 0.89 1.98
N VAL A 53 -0.12 1.17 2.78
CA VAL A 53 -1.50 1.30 2.31
C VAL A 53 -1.93 2.76 2.40
N GLY A 54 -2.33 3.34 1.28
CA GLY A 54 -2.86 4.70 1.20
C GLY A 54 -4.36 4.69 0.93
N ILE A 55 -5.16 5.15 1.89
CA ILE A 55 -6.60 5.38 1.71
C ILE A 55 -6.76 6.76 1.09
N ASN A 56 -7.01 6.79 -0.22
CA ASN A 56 -7.10 7.98 -1.04
C ASN A 56 -8.54 8.48 -1.19
N LYS A 57 -8.72 9.73 -1.61
CA LYS A 57 -10.02 10.41 -1.79
C LYS A 57 -10.81 10.64 -0.49
N MET A 58 -10.11 10.94 0.61
CA MET A 58 -10.75 11.33 1.87
C MET A 58 -11.58 12.62 1.76
N ASP A 59 -11.33 13.43 0.74
CA ASP A 59 -12.07 14.63 0.36
C ASP A 59 -13.44 14.34 -0.29
N SER A 60 -13.72 13.10 -0.66
CA SER A 60 -14.99 12.74 -1.31
C SER A 60 -16.21 13.01 -0.43
N ASP A 61 -17.36 13.29 -1.04
CA ASP A 61 -18.64 13.53 -0.34
C ASP A 61 -19.09 12.36 0.54
N VAL A 62 -18.55 11.16 0.31
CA VAL A 62 -18.85 9.96 1.09
C VAL A 62 -17.94 9.88 2.33
N ALA A 63 -16.66 10.22 2.18
CA ALA A 63 -15.68 10.13 3.27
C ALA A 63 -15.67 11.38 4.14
N LYS A 64 -15.78 12.58 3.57
CA LYS A 64 -15.78 13.90 4.25
C LYS A 64 -14.75 14.02 5.38
N TYR A 65 -13.55 13.46 5.18
CA TYR A 65 -12.50 13.40 6.19
C TYR A 65 -12.92 12.77 7.54
N THR A 66 -13.94 11.92 7.54
CA THR A 66 -14.46 11.29 8.76
C THR A 66 -13.60 10.12 9.22
N GLU A 67 -13.37 10.03 10.53
CA GLU A 67 -12.63 8.93 11.15
C GLU A 67 -13.37 7.59 11.03
N ALA A 68 -14.71 7.61 11.13
CA ALA A 68 -15.53 6.40 11.04
C ALA A 68 -15.32 5.66 9.71
N ARG A 69 -15.33 6.41 8.59
CA ARG A 69 -15.12 5.83 7.26
C ARG A 69 -13.70 5.31 7.08
N TYR A 70 -12.71 6.03 7.61
CA TYR A 70 -11.32 5.57 7.61
C TYR A 70 -11.17 4.25 8.37
N THR A 71 -11.73 4.14 9.58
CA THR A 71 -11.63 2.95 10.43
C THR A 71 -12.29 1.75 9.79
N GLU A 72 -13.47 1.92 9.19
CA GLU A 72 -14.16 0.87 8.41
C GLU A 72 -13.27 0.33 7.29
N ILE A 73 -12.74 1.22 6.44
CA ILE A 73 -11.89 0.85 5.31
C ILE A 73 -10.60 0.18 5.79
N ARG A 74 -9.97 0.73 6.83
CA ARG A 74 -8.74 0.19 7.42
C ARG A 74 -8.96 -1.25 7.89
N ASP A 75 -9.99 -1.49 8.67
CA ASP A 75 -10.25 -2.82 9.24
C ASP A 75 -10.61 -3.84 8.14
N GLU A 76 -11.37 -3.42 7.13
CA GLU A 76 -11.67 -4.26 5.98
C GLU A 76 -10.43 -4.55 5.12
N MET A 77 -9.54 -3.57 4.95
CA MET A 77 -8.25 -3.76 4.27
C MET A 77 -7.32 -4.72 5.01
N VAL A 78 -7.20 -4.59 6.33
CA VAL A 78 -6.44 -5.53 7.16
C VAL A 78 -7.00 -6.95 7.00
N ASN A 79 -8.32 -7.11 7.09
CA ASN A 79 -8.98 -8.40 6.89
C ASN A 79 -8.77 -8.97 5.48
N MET A 80 -8.74 -8.12 4.46
CA MET A 80 -8.47 -8.52 3.08
C MET A 80 -7.04 -9.02 2.92
N LEU A 81 -6.05 -8.30 3.46
CA LEU A 81 -4.63 -8.68 3.41
C LEU A 81 -4.38 -10.02 4.11
N ILE A 82 -4.96 -10.24 5.29
CA ILE A 82 -4.88 -11.54 6.00
C ILE A 82 -5.44 -12.67 5.12
N LYS A 83 -6.61 -12.47 4.49
CA LYS A 83 -7.24 -13.46 3.59
C LYS A 83 -6.43 -13.73 2.32
N VAL A 84 -5.61 -12.79 1.89
CA VAL A 84 -4.70 -12.95 0.73
C VAL A 84 -3.46 -13.78 1.11
N GLY A 85 -3.16 -13.95 2.40
CA GLY A 85 -2.06 -14.76 2.91
C GLY A 85 -0.90 -13.95 3.47
N TRP A 86 -1.10 -12.67 3.78
CA TRP A 86 -0.14 -11.89 4.55
C TRP A 86 -0.20 -12.26 6.04
N LYS A 87 0.95 -12.25 6.71
CA LYS A 87 1.03 -12.53 8.16
C LYS A 87 0.36 -11.40 8.94
N LYS A 88 -0.50 -11.75 9.90
CA LYS A 88 -1.24 -10.78 10.73
C LYS A 88 -0.30 -9.83 11.48
N GLU A 89 0.74 -10.37 12.12
CA GLU A 89 1.75 -9.60 12.86
C GLU A 89 2.43 -8.55 11.97
N PHE A 90 2.77 -8.94 10.73
CA PHE A 90 3.39 -8.03 9.76
C PHE A 90 2.44 -6.89 9.38
N ILE A 91 1.15 -7.18 9.17
CA ILE A 91 0.18 -6.13 8.81
C ILE A 91 -0.01 -5.14 9.97
N GLU A 92 -0.20 -5.66 11.19
CA GLU A 92 -0.50 -4.81 12.34
C GLU A 92 0.70 -3.97 12.81
N GLN A 93 1.92 -4.49 12.65
CA GLN A 93 3.13 -3.82 13.15
C GLN A 93 3.90 -3.08 12.06
N SER A 94 3.94 -3.61 10.83
CA SER A 94 4.84 -3.13 9.78
C SER A 94 4.14 -2.47 8.60
N VAL A 95 2.80 -2.49 8.50
CA VAL A 95 2.07 -1.88 7.38
C VAL A 95 1.34 -0.61 7.84
N PRO A 96 1.85 0.60 7.53
CA PRO A 96 1.11 1.83 7.78
C PRO A 96 -0.10 1.91 6.86
N VAL A 97 -1.24 2.26 7.44
CA VAL A 97 -2.46 2.64 6.71
C VAL A 97 -2.63 4.14 6.88
N LEU A 98 -2.52 4.91 5.79
CA LEU A 98 -2.52 6.36 5.81
C LEU A 98 -3.77 6.92 5.14
N PRO A 99 -4.54 7.80 5.79
CA PRO A 99 -5.58 8.58 5.12
C PRO A 99 -4.92 9.71 4.33
N ILE A 100 -5.17 9.77 3.02
CA ILE A 100 -4.61 10.79 2.12
C ILE A 100 -5.68 11.35 1.18
N SER A 101 -5.46 12.59 0.73
CA SER A 101 -6.17 13.12 -0.45
C SER A 101 -5.14 13.53 -1.49
N GLY A 102 -5.07 12.79 -2.59
CA GLY A 102 -4.22 13.14 -3.72
C GLY A 102 -4.61 14.46 -4.39
N TRP A 103 -5.89 14.84 -4.32
CA TRP A 103 -6.38 16.05 -5.00
C TRP A 103 -6.09 17.31 -4.19
N GLN A 104 -6.39 17.29 -2.89
CA GLN A 104 -6.15 18.42 -1.99
C GLN A 104 -4.71 18.47 -1.46
N GLY A 105 -3.94 17.39 -1.64
CA GLY A 105 -2.57 17.28 -1.13
C GLY A 105 -2.48 16.90 0.35
N ASP A 106 -3.60 16.54 0.97
CA ASP A 106 -3.67 16.23 2.40
C ASP A 106 -2.87 14.97 2.76
N ASN A 107 -2.04 15.09 3.81
CA ASN A 107 -1.18 14.02 4.34
C ASN A 107 -0.16 13.45 3.34
N LEU A 108 0.11 14.14 2.23
CA LEU A 108 1.16 13.76 1.29
C LEU A 108 2.55 14.21 1.78
N LEU A 109 2.72 15.52 1.95
CA LEU A 109 3.97 16.16 2.37
C LEU A 109 3.86 16.72 3.79
N THR A 110 2.70 17.30 4.10
CA THR A 110 2.41 17.93 5.39
C THR A 110 1.15 17.35 5.98
N LYS A 111 1.07 17.33 7.31
CA LYS A 111 -0.14 16.92 8.02
C LYS A 111 -1.31 17.82 7.60
N SER A 112 -2.46 17.20 7.29
CA SER A 112 -3.69 17.91 6.96
C SER A 112 -4.28 18.62 8.17
N ALA A 113 -4.80 19.83 7.96
CA ALA A 113 -5.61 20.53 8.95
C ALA A 113 -7.05 19.99 9.03
N ASN A 114 -7.52 19.32 7.97
CA ASN A 114 -8.89 18.80 7.86
C ASN A 114 -9.09 17.49 8.64
N MET A 115 -8.00 16.81 9.01
CA MET A 115 -8.01 15.54 9.73
C MET A 115 -7.35 15.67 11.11
N GLY A 116 -7.96 16.48 11.99
CA GLY A 116 -7.46 16.71 13.35
C GLY A 116 -7.37 15.45 14.22
N TRP A 117 -8.17 14.43 13.91
CA TRP A 117 -8.16 13.12 14.56
C TRP A 117 -6.96 12.24 14.16
N TRP A 118 -6.37 12.49 12.98
CA TRP A 118 -5.22 11.71 12.52
C TRP A 118 -3.95 12.16 13.24
N ASN A 119 -3.34 11.27 14.02
CA ASN A 119 -2.13 11.58 14.79
C ASN A 119 -0.89 10.81 14.32
N GLY A 120 -0.99 10.11 13.19
CA GLY A 120 0.03 9.20 12.69
C GLY A 120 -0.12 7.79 13.24
N VAL A 121 0.62 6.86 12.63
CA VAL A 121 0.65 5.44 12.98
C VAL A 121 2.07 5.03 13.35
N ASP A 122 2.21 4.30 14.46
CA ASP A 122 3.48 3.73 14.86
C ASP A 122 3.72 2.42 14.10
N VAL A 123 4.85 2.32 13.43
CA VAL A 123 5.24 1.20 12.58
C VAL A 123 6.61 0.69 13.01
N ILE A 124 6.78 -0.63 12.99
CA ILE A 124 8.06 -1.30 13.21
C ILE A 124 8.68 -1.59 11.84
N LYS A 125 9.86 -1.01 11.59
CA LYS A 125 10.68 -1.32 10.43
C LYS A 125 11.10 -2.79 10.40
N HIS A 126 11.52 -3.23 9.22
CA HIS A 126 12.24 -4.49 9.07
C HIS A 126 13.50 -4.55 9.97
N ASP A 127 14.13 -3.39 10.25
CA ASP A 127 15.30 -3.28 11.12
C ASP A 127 14.96 -3.24 12.62
N GLY A 128 13.68 -3.38 12.99
CA GLY A 128 13.20 -3.39 14.37
C GLY A 128 13.01 -2.01 15.02
N ALA A 129 13.38 -0.92 14.33
CA ALA A 129 13.15 0.44 14.80
C ALA A 129 11.66 0.81 14.72
N LYS A 130 11.13 1.38 15.81
CA LYS A 130 9.77 1.94 15.87
C LYS A 130 9.78 3.37 15.34
N ILE A 131 8.89 3.67 14.41
CA ILE A 131 8.80 4.97 13.75
C ILE A 131 7.35 5.41 13.72
N LYS A 132 7.13 6.68 13.98
CA LYS A 132 5.82 7.29 13.86
C LYS A 132 5.67 7.92 12.48
N VAL A 133 4.80 7.35 11.66
CA VAL A 133 4.52 7.80 10.29
C VAL A 133 3.26 8.66 10.30
N THR A 134 3.39 9.94 9.94
CA THR A 134 2.24 10.87 9.90
C THR A 134 1.82 11.18 8.47
N THR A 135 2.79 11.38 7.58
CA THR A 135 2.56 11.69 6.16
C THR A 135 3.09 10.57 5.25
N LEU A 136 2.66 10.58 3.98
CA LEU A 136 3.18 9.67 2.97
C LEU A 136 4.69 9.89 2.74
N LEU A 137 5.17 11.13 2.82
CA LEU A 137 6.59 11.43 2.74
C LEU A 137 7.37 10.78 3.87
N ASP A 138 6.88 10.86 5.12
CA ASP A 138 7.50 10.19 6.26
C ASP A 138 7.52 8.67 6.05
N ALA A 139 6.45 8.11 5.50
CA ALA A 139 6.40 6.69 5.17
C ALA A 139 7.49 6.31 4.15
N LEU A 140 7.66 7.11 3.11
CA LEU A 140 8.63 6.81 2.05
C LEU A 140 10.08 7.08 2.49
N ASN A 141 10.34 8.11 3.26
CA ASN A 141 11.69 8.44 3.72
C ASN A 141 12.13 7.57 4.89
N ASP A 142 11.24 7.42 5.86
CA ASP A 142 11.60 6.72 7.08
C ASP A 142 11.36 5.24 6.91
N MET A 143 10.19 4.75 6.50
CA MET A 143 9.92 3.31 6.50
C MET A 143 10.77 2.52 5.49
N VAL A 144 11.13 3.14 4.36
CA VAL A 144 11.79 2.45 3.25
C VAL A 144 13.26 2.20 3.56
N GLY A 145 13.59 0.94 3.81
CA GLY A 145 14.97 0.46 3.91
C GLY A 145 15.51 0.06 2.54
N VAL A 146 16.79 0.31 2.31
CA VAL A 146 17.48 -0.23 1.13
C VAL A 146 17.54 -1.76 1.28
N PRO A 147 17.02 -2.53 0.32
CA PRO A 147 17.09 -3.99 0.38
C PRO A 147 18.55 -4.46 0.38
N GLN A 148 18.83 -5.55 1.07
CA GLN A 148 20.16 -6.13 1.12
C GLN A 148 20.59 -6.59 -0.28
N ARG A 149 21.60 -5.94 -0.86
CA ARG A 149 22.17 -6.30 -2.16
C ARG A 149 23.16 -7.44 -1.97
N ASN A 150 22.88 -8.59 -2.56
CA ASN A 150 23.80 -9.73 -2.53
C ASN A 150 24.86 -9.58 -3.62
N VAL A 151 26.02 -9.03 -3.25
CA VAL A 151 27.14 -8.75 -4.18
C VAL A 151 27.96 -9.99 -4.54
N ASP A 152 27.88 -11.04 -3.72
CA ASP A 152 28.63 -12.29 -3.89
C ASP A 152 27.89 -13.31 -4.78
N ALA A 153 26.59 -13.09 -5.03
CA ALA A 153 25.79 -13.95 -5.88
C ALA A 153 26.20 -13.81 -7.36
N ALA A 154 26.14 -14.93 -8.10
CA ALA A 154 26.39 -14.91 -9.53
C ALA A 154 25.45 -13.93 -10.24
N MET A 155 26.02 -13.05 -11.06
CA MET A 155 25.27 -12.05 -11.81
C MET A 155 24.13 -12.69 -12.62
N ARG A 156 22.92 -12.16 -12.45
CA ARG A 156 21.73 -12.49 -13.23
C ARG A 156 21.10 -11.19 -13.69
N SER A 157 21.10 -10.93 -14.99
CA SER A 157 20.50 -9.74 -15.59
C SER A 157 19.43 -10.17 -16.59
N PRO A 158 18.15 -10.23 -16.19
CA PRO A 158 17.06 -10.47 -17.13
C PRO A 158 16.98 -9.31 -18.12
N ARG A 159 16.98 -9.61 -19.42
CA ARG A 159 16.84 -8.58 -20.47
C ARG A 159 15.38 -8.14 -20.56
N LEU A 160 15.10 -6.88 -20.24
CA LEU A 160 13.75 -6.30 -20.28
C LEU A 160 13.36 -5.79 -21.67
N TRP A 161 14.28 -5.15 -22.38
CA TRP A 161 14.07 -4.62 -23.72
C TRP A 161 15.33 -4.83 -24.56
N TYR A 162 15.16 -4.99 -25.87
CA TYR A 162 16.25 -5.04 -26.85
C TYR A 162 16.03 -3.91 -27.84
N LEU A 163 16.95 -2.95 -27.88
CA LEU A 163 17.01 -1.95 -28.93
C LEU A 163 17.83 -2.51 -30.07
N GLN A 164 17.22 -2.62 -31.25
CA GLN A 164 17.88 -3.03 -32.47
C GLN A 164 18.10 -1.78 -33.32
N GLU A 165 19.35 -1.32 -33.43
CA GLU A 165 19.70 -0.27 -34.38
C GLU A 165 19.60 -0.83 -35.80
N SER A 166 18.72 -0.24 -36.61
CA SER A 166 18.67 -0.47 -38.06
C SER A 166 19.89 0.21 -38.69
N ARG A 167 20.80 -0.59 -39.25
CA ARG A 167 21.86 -0.11 -40.14
C ARG A 167 21.31 0.22 -41.51
#